data_AF-A0A965P8U9-F1
#
_entry.id   AF-A0A965P8U9-F1
#
_cell.length_a   1.000
_cell.length_b   1.000
_cell.length_c   1.000
_cell.angle_alpha   90.00
_cell.angle_beta   90.00
_cell.angle_gamma   90.00
#
_symmetry.space_group_name_H-M   'P 1'
#
loop_
_entity.id
_entity.type
_entity.pdbx_description
1 polymer ?
#
loop_
_entity_poly.entity_id
_entity_poly.type
_entity_poly.pdbx_seq_one_letter_code
_entity_poly.pdbx_strand_id
1 'polypeptide(L)'
;MIVELSQEEVRVCTLLAVERWLTKFGSLDKPNYAEGKRLGKLEPELNANIRANVSEWAVAKEFNLPWNVPWYPNSLHKNRKNISDVGDFEVRTIRTQTAIPFWEKDKDRTIFGTKVLDVEYYSRVEIYGQFKGSDYMTPEYRDESISGWRVPVELLSS
;
A
#
# COMPACT_ATOMS: atom_id res chain seq x y z
N MET A 1 -12.63 2.74 9.71
CA MET A 1 -12.58 1.64 10.71
C MET A 1 -11.15 1.47 11.20
N ILE A 2 -10.89 1.37 12.51
CA ILE A 2 -9.53 1.22 13.05
C ILE A 2 -9.30 -0.22 13.47
N VAL A 3 -8.22 -0.81 12.98
CA VAL A 3 -7.75 -2.17 13.28
C VAL A 3 -6.49 -2.08 14.13
N GLU A 4 -6.51 -2.79 15.25
CA GLU A 4 -5.37 -2.93 16.16
C GLU A 4 -4.62 -4.23 15.86
N LEU A 5 -3.29 -4.14 15.79
CA LEU A 5 -2.38 -5.24 15.57
C LEU A 5 -1.60 -5.52 16.86
N SER A 6 -1.52 -6.78 17.23
CA SER A 6 -0.68 -7.26 18.31
C SER A 6 0.81 -7.15 17.95
N GLN A 7 1.65 -7.24 18.97
CA GLN A 7 3.10 -7.29 18.81
C GLN A 7 3.54 -8.44 17.87
N GLU A 8 2.88 -9.60 17.94
CA GLU A 8 3.22 -10.75 17.11
C GLU A 8 2.93 -10.51 15.63
N GLU A 9 1.81 -9.83 15.33
CA GLU A 9 1.41 -9.46 13.98
C GLU A 9 2.37 -8.42 13.38
N VAL A 10 2.69 -7.38 14.15
CA VAL A 10 3.69 -6.36 13.76
C VAL A 10 5.06 -7.01 13.51
N ARG A 11 5.48 -7.95 14.37
CA ARG A 11 6.74 -8.67 14.23
C ARG A 11 6.82 -9.41 12.89
N VAL A 12 5.79 -10.17 12.52
CA VAL A 12 5.77 -10.91 11.25
C VAL A 12 5.79 -9.96 10.06
N CYS A 13 4.98 -8.90 10.09
CA CYS A 13 4.96 -7.88 9.04
C CYS A 13 6.34 -7.23 8.86
N THR A 14 7.02 -6.94 9.96
CA THR A 14 8.36 -6.33 9.96
C THR A 14 9.42 -7.27 9.42
N LEU A 15 9.41 -8.55 9.81
CA LEU A 15 10.34 -9.55 9.29
C LEU A 15 10.21 -9.69 7.77
N LEU A 16 8.99 -9.79 7.26
CA LEU A 16 8.74 -9.85 5.82
C LEU A 16 9.17 -8.57 5.09
N ALA A 17 9.05 -7.41 5.75
CA ALA A 17 9.50 -6.15 5.18
C ALA A 17 11.03 -6.08 5.04
N VAL A 18 11.77 -6.60 6.03
CA VAL A 18 13.23 -6.73 5.96
C VAL A 18 13.63 -7.61 4.78
N GLU A 19 12.98 -8.76 4.60
CA GLU A 19 13.25 -9.67 3.48
C GLU A 19 13.00 -9.01 2.11
N ARG A 20 11.89 -8.27 1.96
CA ARG A 20 11.59 -7.52 0.73
C ARG A 20 12.61 -6.42 0.46
N TRP A 21 13.04 -5.72 1.51
CA TRP A 21 14.05 -4.67 1.41
C TRP A 21 15.41 -5.25 0.98
N LEU A 22 15.86 -6.35 1.59
CA LEU A 22 17.09 -7.04 1.23
C LEU A 22 17.06 -7.59 -0.20
N THR A 23 15.91 -8.06 -0.67
CA THR A 23 15.71 -8.54 -2.04
C THR A 23 15.93 -7.43 -3.09
N LYS A 24 15.78 -6.16 -2.69
CA LYS A 24 16.04 -4.97 -3.51
C LYS A 24 17.44 -4.39 -3.32
N PHE A 25 18.33 -5.07 -2.60
CA PHE A 25 19.69 -4.58 -2.36
C PHE A 25 20.42 -4.29 -3.67
N GLY A 26 20.96 -3.08 -3.81
CA GLY A 26 21.62 -2.61 -5.03
C GLY A 26 20.68 -2.20 -6.17
N SER A 27 19.36 -2.27 -5.99
CA SER A 27 18.42 -1.71 -6.97
C SER A 27 18.42 -0.18 -6.94
N LEU A 28 18.26 0.43 -8.12
CA LEU A 28 18.16 1.87 -8.26
C LEU A 28 16.69 2.30 -8.25
N ASP A 29 16.38 3.28 -7.41
CA ASP A 29 15.08 3.94 -7.44
C ASP A 29 14.86 4.58 -8.81
N LYS A 30 13.60 4.55 -9.29
CA LYS A 30 13.21 5.38 -10.43
C LYS A 30 13.39 6.86 -10.06
N PRO A 31 13.66 7.76 -11.03
CA PRO A 31 13.93 9.17 -10.75
C PRO A 31 12.86 9.85 -9.88
N ASN A 32 11.57 9.56 -10.11
CA ASN A 32 10.47 10.10 -9.32
C ASN A 32 10.44 9.59 -7.86
N TYR A 33 10.85 8.34 -7.62
CA TYR A 33 10.96 7.79 -6.27
C TYR A 33 12.17 8.39 -5.52
N ALA A 34 13.32 8.51 -6.18
CA ALA A 34 14.51 9.12 -5.60
C ALA A 34 14.25 10.57 -5.19
N GLU A 35 13.60 11.36 -6.07
CA GLU A 35 13.21 12.74 -5.77
C GLU A 35 12.19 12.81 -4.64
N GLY A 36 11.18 11.92 -4.65
CA GLY A 36 10.20 11.83 -3.57
C GLY A 36 10.84 11.56 -2.20
N LYS A 37 11.85 10.68 -2.12
CA LYS A 37 12.62 10.41 -0.90
C LYS A 37 13.44 11.63 -0.47
N ARG A 38 14.15 12.27 -1.41
CA ARG A 38 14.94 13.49 -1.18
C ARG A 38 14.10 14.65 -0.63
N LEU A 39 12.89 14.82 -1.14
CA LEU A 39 11.94 15.85 -0.71
C LEU A 39 11.15 15.45 0.55
N GLY A 40 11.42 14.29 1.15
CA GLY A 40 10.70 13.78 2.32
C GLY A 40 9.23 13.43 2.04
N LYS A 41 8.81 13.33 0.77
CA LYS A 41 7.46 12.95 0.34
C LYS A 41 7.26 11.43 0.31
N LEU A 42 8.34 10.68 0.16
CA LEU A 42 8.41 9.22 0.29
C LEU A 42 9.31 8.85 1.46
N GLU A 43 9.13 7.64 1.99
CA GLU A 43 9.92 7.11 3.09
C GLU A 43 11.05 6.19 2.62
N PRO A 44 12.04 5.90 3.48
CA PRO A 44 13.01 4.84 3.22
C PRO A 44 12.31 3.52 2.91
N GLU A 45 12.92 2.73 2.03
CA GLU A 45 12.32 1.51 1.47
C GLU A 45 11.85 0.53 2.55
N LEU A 46 12.63 0.33 3.61
CA LEU A 46 12.26 -0.56 4.72
C LEU A 46 10.93 -0.13 5.36
N ASN A 47 10.80 1.15 5.72
CA ASN A 47 9.60 1.68 6.37
C ASN A 47 8.38 1.59 5.46
N ALA A 48 8.56 1.82 4.15
CA ALA A 48 7.50 1.65 3.16
C ALA A 48 7.01 0.19 3.11
N ASN A 49 7.92 -0.78 3.19
CA ASN A 49 7.56 -2.20 3.20
C ASN A 49 6.86 -2.59 4.52
N ILE A 50 7.28 -2.08 5.67
CA ILE A 50 6.59 -2.31 6.95
C ILE A 50 5.16 -1.78 6.86
N ARG A 51 5.00 -0.53 6.41
CA ARG A 51 3.70 0.14 6.25
C ARG A 51 2.76 -0.63 5.32
N ALA A 52 3.27 -1.08 4.19
CA ALA A 52 2.52 -1.89 3.23
C ALA A 52 2.06 -3.20 3.89
N ASN A 53 2.98 -3.97 4.47
CA ASN A 53 2.66 -5.25 5.08
C ASN A 53 1.63 -5.13 6.21
N VAL A 54 1.75 -4.15 7.13
CA VAL A 54 0.75 -3.98 8.20
C VAL A 54 -0.61 -3.52 7.67
N SER A 55 -0.63 -2.74 6.59
CA SER A 55 -1.87 -2.31 5.94
C SER A 55 -2.57 -3.48 5.27
N GLU A 56 -1.83 -4.29 4.52
CA GLU A 56 -2.34 -5.50 3.88
C GLU A 56 -2.85 -6.50 4.94
N TRP A 57 -2.08 -6.71 6.00
CA TRP A 57 -2.48 -7.59 7.09
C TRP A 57 -3.73 -7.10 7.82
N ALA A 58 -3.86 -5.79 8.07
CA ALA A 58 -5.05 -5.22 8.70
C ALA A 58 -6.32 -5.50 7.88
N VAL A 59 -6.26 -5.34 6.56
CA VAL A 59 -7.38 -5.67 5.66
C VAL A 59 -7.66 -7.16 5.66
N ALA A 60 -6.63 -8.00 5.56
CA ALA A 60 -6.79 -9.46 5.57
C ALA A 60 -7.46 -9.95 6.87
N LYS A 61 -7.02 -9.45 8.02
CA LYS A 61 -7.56 -9.75 9.35
C LYS A 61 -9.02 -9.32 9.47
N GLU A 62 -9.32 -8.06 9.16
CA GLU A 62 -10.65 -7.48 9.37
C GLU A 62 -11.72 -8.18 8.52
N PHE A 63 -11.40 -8.50 7.27
CA PHE A 63 -12.35 -9.09 6.33
C PHE A 63 -12.22 -10.63 6.21
N ASN A 64 -11.39 -11.27 7.06
CA ASN A 64 -11.12 -12.70 7.03
C ASN A 64 -10.73 -13.22 5.63
N LEU A 65 -9.78 -12.53 4.99
CA LEU A 65 -9.30 -12.81 3.65
C LEU A 65 -7.86 -13.37 3.69
N PRO A 66 -7.44 -14.18 2.70
CA PRO A 66 -6.06 -14.59 2.60
C PRO A 66 -5.16 -13.39 2.28
N TRP A 67 -4.09 -13.22 3.05
CA TRP A 67 -3.01 -12.31 2.69
C TRP A 67 -2.07 -13.00 1.70
N ASN A 68 -1.93 -12.45 0.49
CA ASN A 68 -1.04 -13.00 -0.52
C ASN A 68 0.40 -12.56 -0.21
N VAL A 69 1.00 -13.23 0.78
CA VAL A 69 2.29 -12.90 1.39
C VAL A 69 3.29 -12.36 0.35
N PRO A 70 3.81 -11.14 0.54
CA PRO A 70 4.58 -10.45 -0.49
C PRO A 70 6.07 -10.86 -0.52
N TRP A 71 6.37 -12.14 -0.31
CA TRP A 71 7.74 -12.65 -0.31
C TRP A 71 8.02 -13.57 -1.51
N TYR A 72 9.00 -13.17 -2.31
CA TYR A 72 9.58 -13.94 -3.40
C TYR A 72 10.86 -13.26 -3.90
N PRO A 73 11.79 -13.99 -4.54
CA PRO A 73 12.97 -13.38 -5.18
C PRO A 73 12.61 -12.29 -6.19
N ASN A 74 13.40 -11.21 -6.24
CA ASN A 74 13.12 -10.05 -7.11
C ASN A 74 12.94 -10.42 -8.59
N SER A 75 13.64 -11.47 -9.05
CA SER A 75 13.55 -12.01 -10.41
C SER A 75 12.13 -12.43 -10.80
N LEU A 76 11.28 -12.80 -9.82
CA LEU A 76 9.89 -13.21 -10.06
C LEU A 76 8.90 -12.06 -10.07
N HIS A 77 9.31 -10.83 -9.72
CA HIS A 77 8.40 -9.69 -9.59
C HIS A 77 7.59 -9.41 -10.86
N LYS A 78 8.24 -9.50 -12.04
CA LYS A 78 7.55 -9.30 -13.33
C LYS A 78 6.45 -10.34 -13.60
N ASN A 79 6.66 -11.58 -13.15
CA ASN A 79 5.74 -12.69 -13.35
C ASN A 79 4.59 -12.65 -12.33
N ARG A 80 4.84 -12.09 -11.15
CA ARG A 80 3.89 -12.05 -10.03
C ARG A 80 3.14 -10.74 -9.89
N LYS A 81 3.39 -9.76 -10.76
CA LYS A 81 2.79 -8.40 -10.73
C LYS A 81 1.25 -8.36 -10.76
N ASN A 82 0.59 -9.46 -11.14
CA ASN A 82 -0.87 -9.54 -11.27
C ASN A 82 -1.53 -10.21 -10.05
N ILE A 83 -0.75 -10.73 -9.11
CA ILE A 83 -1.24 -11.27 -7.84
C ILE A 83 -1.61 -10.07 -6.97
N SER A 84 -2.86 -10.04 -6.51
CA SER A 84 -3.37 -9.00 -5.62
C SER A 84 -2.77 -9.13 -4.22
N ASP A 85 -2.84 -8.08 -3.42
CA ASP A 85 -2.22 -8.06 -2.10
C ASP A 85 -3.00 -8.90 -1.08
N VAL A 86 -4.34 -8.81 -1.08
CA VAL A 86 -5.23 -9.51 -0.13
C VAL A 86 -6.42 -10.08 -0.88
N GLY A 87 -6.61 -11.41 -0.89
CA GLY A 87 -7.63 -12.05 -1.73
C GLY A 87 -7.51 -11.58 -3.19
N ASP A 88 -8.55 -10.92 -3.69
CA ASP A 88 -8.61 -10.32 -5.03
C ASP A 88 -8.48 -8.78 -5.01
N PHE A 89 -8.03 -8.21 -3.88
CA PHE A 89 -7.97 -6.77 -3.63
C PHE A 89 -6.55 -6.24 -3.57
N GLU A 90 -6.35 -5.02 -4.08
CA GLU A 90 -5.14 -4.23 -3.87
C GLU A 90 -5.27 -3.42 -2.58
N VAL A 91 -4.15 -3.15 -1.91
CA VAL A 91 -4.14 -2.28 -0.73
C VAL A 91 -3.23 -1.08 -0.99
N ARG A 92 -3.73 0.13 -0.69
CA ARG A 92 -3.01 1.39 -0.87
C ARG A 92 -3.03 2.16 0.45
N THR A 93 -1.84 2.51 0.91
CA THR A 93 -1.64 3.25 2.15
C THR A 93 -1.35 4.73 1.87
N ILE A 94 -2.02 5.63 2.59
CA ILE A 94 -1.75 7.06 2.54
C ILE A 94 -0.90 7.52 3.72
N ARG A 95 -0.09 8.55 3.48
CA ARG A 95 0.81 9.14 4.49
C ARG A 95 0.57 10.63 4.65
N THR A 96 0.72 11.38 3.56
CA THR A 96 0.75 12.86 3.60
C THR A 96 -0.50 13.51 3.04
N GLN A 97 -1.23 12.85 2.16
CA GLN A 97 -2.45 13.36 1.55
C GLN A 97 -3.62 12.47 1.91
N THR A 98 -4.77 13.05 2.22
CA THR A 98 -6.03 12.36 2.54
C THR A 98 -6.74 11.85 1.29
N ALA A 99 -5.98 11.24 0.37
CA ALA A 99 -6.54 10.69 -0.86
C ALA A 99 -5.71 9.50 -1.36
N ILE A 100 -6.40 8.42 -1.73
CA ILE A 100 -5.82 7.13 -2.12
C ILE A 100 -5.32 7.20 -3.57
N PRO A 101 -4.01 7.06 -3.85
CA PRO A 101 -3.49 7.10 -5.21
C PRO A 101 -3.68 5.76 -5.93
N PHE A 102 -3.96 5.82 -7.24
CA PHE A 102 -4.02 4.66 -8.12
C PHE A 102 -3.66 5.03 -9.58
N TRP A 103 -3.39 4.02 -10.41
CA TRP A 103 -2.89 4.18 -11.78
C TRP A 103 -3.69 3.36 -12.78
N GLU A 104 -3.38 3.53 -14.07
CA GLU A 104 -4.06 2.84 -15.19
C GLU A 104 -4.11 1.31 -15.01
N LYS A 105 -3.03 0.73 -14.49
CA LYS A 105 -2.94 -0.71 -14.20
C LYS A 105 -3.98 -1.21 -13.19
N ASP A 106 -4.54 -0.31 -12.40
CA ASP A 106 -5.50 -0.60 -11.34
C ASP A 106 -6.96 -0.43 -11.82
N LYS A 107 -7.20 -0.12 -13.10
CA LYS A 107 -8.53 0.14 -13.67
C LYS A 107 -9.59 -0.90 -13.30
N ASP A 108 -9.24 -2.18 -13.46
CA ASP A 108 -10.15 -3.29 -13.18
C ASP A 108 -9.94 -3.90 -11.79
N ARG A 109 -9.19 -3.22 -10.92
CA ARG A 109 -8.92 -3.66 -9.55
C ARG A 109 -9.84 -2.96 -8.55
N THR A 110 -10.20 -3.69 -7.51
CA THR A 110 -10.79 -3.12 -6.30
C THR A 110 -9.68 -2.85 -5.30
N ILE A 111 -9.67 -1.64 -4.73
CA ILE A 111 -8.57 -1.10 -3.95
C ILE A 111 -9.08 -0.70 -2.57
N PHE A 112 -8.48 -1.24 -1.51
CA PHE A 112 -8.65 -0.74 -0.15
C PHE A 112 -7.74 0.46 0.11
N GLY A 113 -8.31 1.52 0.66
CA GLY A 113 -7.58 2.68 1.16
C GLY A 113 -7.29 2.56 2.66
N THR A 114 -6.02 2.69 3.07
CA THR A 114 -5.61 2.59 4.46
C THR A 114 -4.70 3.73 4.92
N LYS A 115 -4.55 3.90 6.23
CA LYS A 115 -3.53 4.75 6.86
C LYS A 115 -2.99 4.11 8.12
N VAL A 116 -1.67 4.03 8.25
CA VAL A 116 -1.05 3.65 9.53
C VAL A 116 -1.05 4.85 10.47
N LEU A 117 -1.71 4.73 11.61
CA LEU A 117 -1.89 5.80 12.61
C LEU A 117 -0.75 5.83 13.63
N ASP A 118 -0.23 4.67 13.99
CA ASP A 118 0.91 4.52 14.89
C ASP A 118 2.18 4.29 14.06
N VAL A 119 3.04 5.29 13.95
CA VAL A 119 4.28 5.20 13.16
C VAL A 119 5.49 4.77 13.99
N GLU A 120 5.33 4.61 15.31
CA GLU A 120 6.38 4.12 16.19
C GLU A 120 6.37 2.58 16.22
N TYR A 121 5.20 1.98 16.45
CA TYR A 121 5.06 0.53 16.52
C TYR A 121 4.25 -0.09 15.39
N TYR A 122 3.68 0.70 14.47
CA TYR A 122 2.87 0.19 13.35
C TYR A 122 1.68 -0.68 13.80
N SER A 123 1.20 -0.46 15.02
CA SER A 123 0.18 -1.30 15.67
C SER A 123 -1.25 -0.88 15.34
N ARG A 124 -1.45 0.27 14.68
CA ARG A 124 -2.78 0.85 14.42
C ARG A 124 -2.95 1.22 12.97
N VAL A 125 -3.93 0.63 12.30
CA VAL A 125 -4.26 0.90 10.90
C VAL A 125 -5.71 1.31 10.76
N GLU A 126 -5.96 2.45 10.14
CA GLU A 126 -7.29 2.86 9.71
C GLU A 126 -7.55 2.36 8.29
N ILE A 127 -8.68 1.69 8.08
CA ILE A 127 -9.23 1.31 6.79
C ILE A 127 -10.38 2.28 6.47
N TYR A 128 -10.27 3.02 5.37
CA TYR A 128 -11.26 4.01 4.95
C TYR A 128 -12.42 3.38 4.17
N GLY A 129 -12.17 2.27 3.48
CA GLY A 129 -13.11 1.61 2.60
C GLY A 129 -12.42 1.10 1.34
N GLN A 130 -13.22 0.72 0.34
CA GLN A 130 -12.73 0.25 -0.95
C GLN A 130 -13.44 0.93 -2.12
N PHE A 131 -12.76 0.96 -3.27
CA PHE A 131 -13.34 1.43 -4.52
C PHE A 131 -12.82 0.62 -5.71
N LYS A 132 -13.58 0.59 -6.80
CA LYS A 132 -13.10 0.04 -8.08
C LYS A 132 -12.42 1.16 -8.87
N GLY A 133 -11.22 0.90 -9.38
CA GLY A 133 -10.42 1.91 -10.09
C GLY A 133 -11.18 2.60 -11.22
N SER A 134 -11.92 1.83 -12.03
CA SER A 134 -12.71 2.32 -13.17
C SER A 134 -13.68 3.43 -12.82
N ASP A 135 -14.22 3.43 -11.60
CA ASP A 135 -15.29 4.32 -11.19
C ASP A 135 -14.77 5.75 -10.92
N TYR A 136 -13.46 5.87 -10.69
CA TYR A 136 -12.79 7.11 -10.34
C TYR A 136 -11.74 7.54 -11.39
N MET A 137 -11.63 6.85 -12.53
CA MET A 137 -10.77 7.25 -13.66
C MET A 137 -11.38 8.40 -14.48
N THR A 138 -11.73 9.49 -13.81
CA THR A 138 -12.31 10.69 -14.42
C THR A 138 -11.31 11.85 -14.37
N PRO A 139 -11.50 12.91 -15.17
CA PRO A 139 -10.67 14.11 -15.10
C PRO A 139 -10.71 14.80 -13.72
N GLU A 140 -11.82 14.66 -12.98
CA GLU A 140 -12.00 15.24 -11.64
C GLU A 140 -10.99 14.71 -10.62
N TYR A 141 -10.68 13.40 -10.68
CA TYR A 141 -9.77 12.74 -9.74
C TYR A 141 -8.33 12.63 -10.27
N ARG A 142 -8.06 13.18 -11.46
CA ARG A 142 -6.74 13.10 -12.09
C ARG A 142 -5.70 13.90 -11.30
N ASP A 143 -4.57 13.28 -11.00
CA ASP A 143 -3.40 13.93 -10.38
C ASP A 143 -2.17 13.77 -11.29
N GLU A 144 -1.87 14.85 -12.02
CA GLU A 144 -0.71 14.91 -12.92
C GLU A 144 0.63 14.77 -12.18
N SER A 145 0.70 15.11 -10.89
CA SER A 145 1.94 15.01 -10.10
C SER A 145 2.41 13.57 -9.89
N ILE A 146 1.50 12.61 -9.99
CA ILE A 146 1.78 11.16 -9.93
C ILE A 146 1.48 10.45 -11.24
N SER A 147 1.07 11.20 -12.28
CA SER A 147 0.57 10.68 -13.55
C SER A 147 -0.50 9.59 -13.37
N GLY A 148 -1.43 9.83 -12.45
CA GLY A 148 -2.42 8.87 -12.00
C GLY A 148 -3.67 9.57 -11.48
N TRP A 149 -4.39 8.92 -10.57
CA TRP A 149 -5.61 9.45 -9.98
C TRP A 149 -5.56 9.35 -8.45
N ARG A 150 -6.37 10.16 -7.77
CA ARG A 150 -6.53 10.14 -6.33
C ARG A 150 -8.00 10.20 -5.94
N VAL A 151 -8.42 9.25 -5.11
CA VAL A 151 -9.78 9.26 -4.53
C VAL A 151 -9.72 9.85 -3.11
N PRO A 152 -10.42 10.96 -2.82
CA PRO A 152 -10.54 11.47 -1.46
C PRO A 152 -11.11 10.42 -0.50
N VAL A 153 -10.53 10.31 0.69
CA VAL A 153 -10.94 9.27 1.68
C VAL A 153 -12.38 9.47 2.18
N GLU A 154 -12.87 10.70 2.12
CA GLU A 154 -14.23 11.07 2.51
C GLU A 154 -15.29 10.42 1.61
N LEU A 155 -14.94 10.05 0.37
CA LEU A 155 -15.83 9.34 -0.56
C LEU A 155 -15.89 7.83 -0.32
N LEU A 156 -14.94 7.29 0.43
CA LEU A 156 -14.83 5.85 0.72
C LEU A 156 -15.49 5.48 2.05
N SER A 157 -15.72 6.49 2.88
CA SER A 157 -16.28 6.36 4.21
C SER A 157 -17.78 6.03 4.10
N SER A 158 -18.13 4.76 4.27
CA SER A 158 -19.50 4.31 4.52
C SER A 158 -19.86 4.46 6.00
#